data_AF-A0A8J7DQF8-F1
#
_entry.id   AF-A0A8J7DQF8-F1
#
_cell.length_a   1.000
_cell.length_b   1.000
_cell.length_c   1.000
_cell.angle_alpha   90.00
_cell.angle_beta   90.00
_cell.angle_gamma   90.00
#
_symmetry.space_group_name_H-M   'P 1'
#
loop_
_entity.id
_entity.type
_entity.pdbx_description
1 polymer ?
#
loop_
_entity_poly.entity_id
_entity_poly.type
_entity_poly.pdbx_seq_one_letter_code
_entity_poly.pdbx_strand_id
1 'polypeptide(L)' 'MPNYQRAYTPGGAIFLTLVTFNRRPIFAEADNVKRLRQAVAAVKAEMPFDIAAAVVLPDHIHFVWTLP' A
#
# COMPACT_ATOMS: atom_id res chain seq x y z
N MET A 1 18.88 -5.90 13.21
CA MET A 1 18.52 -4.92 12.16
C MET A 1 18.28 -5.67 10.87
N PRO A 2 17.25 -5.31 10.08
CA PRO A 2 17.09 -5.88 8.76
C PRO A 2 18.18 -5.40 7.78
N ASN A 3 18.58 -6.25 6.85
CA ASN A 3 19.53 -5.95 5.77
C ASN A 3 18.88 -6.23 4.40
N TYR A 4 17.72 -5.61 4.14
CA TYR A 4 16.98 -5.81 2.89
C TYR A 4 17.61 -5.01 1.75
N GLN A 5 17.86 -5.66 0.62
CA GLN A 5 18.17 -4.98 -0.64
C GLN A 5 16.89 -4.79 -1.44
N ARG A 6 16.59 -3.55 -1.85
CA ARG A 6 15.43 -3.25 -2.69
C ARG A 6 15.75 -3.61 -4.14
N ALA A 7 14.84 -4.35 -4.78
CA ALA A 7 14.89 -4.57 -6.21
C ALA A 7 14.25 -3.37 -6.92
N TYR A 8 15.00 -2.73 -7.82
CA TYR A 8 14.54 -1.62 -8.65
C TYR A 8 14.52 -2.08 -10.11
N THR A 9 13.32 -2.24 -10.65
CA THR A 9 13.10 -2.64 -12.04
C THR A 9 12.05 -1.72 -12.63
N PRO A 10 12.40 -0.86 -13.61
CA PRO A 10 11.44 -0.02 -14.33
C PRO A 10 10.32 -0.87 -14.95
N GLY A 11 9.08 -0.39 -14.92
CA GLY A 11 7.92 -1.19 -15.37
C GLY A 11 7.58 -2.39 -14.48
N GLY A 12 8.30 -2.61 -13.37
CA GLY A 12 8.18 -3.79 -12.53
C GLY A 12 6.94 -3.77 -11.63
N ALA A 13 6.39 -4.95 -11.35
CA ALA A 13 5.35 -5.13 -10.36
C ALA A 13 5.96 -5.44 -8.98
N ILE A 14 5.45 -4.78 -7.93
CA ILE A 14 5.87 -4.95 -6.54
C ILE A 14 4.70 -5.36 -5.65
N PHE A 15 4.91 -6.37 -4.81
CA PHE A 15 3.98 -6.74 -3.74
C PHE A 15 4.39 -6.05 -2.44
N LEU A 16 3.45 -5.32 -1.84
CA LEU A 16 3.66 -4.56 -0.61
C LEU A 16 2.81 -5.15 0.51
N THR A 17 3.41 -5.32 1.68
CA THR A 17 2.69 -5.60 2.93
C THR A 17 2.98 -4.45 3.89
N LEU A 18 1.93 -3.74 4.31
CA LEU A 18 2.03 -2.70 5.32
C LEU A 18 1.18 -3.09 6.53
N VAL A 19 1.79 -3.11 7.71
CA VAL A 19 1.15 -3.49 8.97
C VAL A 19 1.06 -2.26 9.86
N THR A 20 -0.08 -2.08 10.53
CA THR A 20 -0.27 -0.98 11.46
C THR A 20 0.64 -1.13 12.68
N PHE A 21 0.93 -0.02 13.35
CA PHE A 21 1.73 -0.04 14.58
C PHE A 21 1.08 -0.95 15.62
N ASN A 22 1.86 -1.89 16.16
CA ASN A 22 1.41 -2.91 17.10
C ASN A 22 0.14 -3.67 16.66
N ARG A 23 -0.07 -3.83 15.34
CA ARG A 23 -1.24 -4.53 14.78
C ARG A 23 -2.58 -3.97 15.29
N ARG A 24 -2.64 -2.67 15.57
CA ARG A 24 -3.90 -2.01 15.93
C ARG A 24 -4.89 -2.12 14.76
N PRO A 25 -6.14 -2.56 14.98
CA PRO A 25 -7.09 -2.81 13.91
C PRO A 25 -7.76 -1.51 13.41
N ILE A 26 -6.97 -0.48 13.10
CA ILE A 26 -7.49 0.87 12.75
C ILE A 26 -8.33 0.85 11.46
N PHE A 27 -8.14 -0.13 10.58
CA PHE A 27 -8.92 -0.29 9.35
C PHE A 27 -10.22 -1.09 9.55
N ALA A 28 -10.54 -1.53 10.78
CA ALA A 28 -11.87 -2.02 11.11
C ALA A 28 -12.93 -0.89 11.01
N GLU A 29 -12.51 0.37 11.15
CA GLU A 29 -13.34 1.55 10.95
C GLU A 29 -13.37 1.94 9.46
N ALA A 30 -14.55 1.94 8.85
CA ALA A 30 -14.72 2.24 7.43
C ALA A 30 -14.20 3.65 7.04
N ASP A 31 -14.29 4.62 7.95
CA ASP A 31 -13.76 5.97 7.71
C ASP A 31 -12.24 5.99 7.54
N ASN A 32 -11.52 5.12 8.25
CA ASN A 32 -10.07 5.01 8.08
C ASN A 32 -9.71 4.35 6.74
N VAL A 33 -10.52 3.41 6.26
CA VAL A 33 -10.38 2.86 4.90
C VAL A 33 -10.63 3.93 3.83
N LYS A 34 -11.63 4.80 4.05
CA LYS A 34 -11.90 5.95 3.16
C LYS A 34 -10.71 6.92 3.13
N ARG A 35 -10.13 7.26 4.28
CA ARG A 35 -8.93 8.10 4.37
C ARG A 35 -7.73 7.48 3.65
N LEU A 36 -7.50 6.17 3.82
CA LEU A 36 -6.47 5.44 3.09
C LEU A 36 -6.67 5.55 1.56
N ARG A 37 -7.89 5.33 1.07
CA ARG A 37 -8.20 5.43 -0.37
C ARG A 37 -7.96 6.85 -0.90
N GLN A 38 -8.34 7.88 -0.15
CA GLN A 38 -8.09 9.27 -0.52
C GLN A 38 -6.59 9.58 -0.59
N ALA A 39 -5.80 9.12 0.39
CA ALA A 39 -4.35 9.30 0.40
C ALA A 39 -3.69 8.60 -0.80
N VAL A 40 -4.06 7.35 -1.09
CA VAL A 40 -3.54 6.62 -2.26
C VAL A 40 -3.91 7.32 -3.56
N ALA A 41 -5.14 7.84 -3.69
CA ALA A 41 -5.57 8.57 -4.88
C ALA A 41 -4.81 9.89 -5.07
N ALA A 42 -4.57 10.65 -3.99
CA ALA A 42 -3.78 11.88 -4.04
C ALA A 42 -2.34 11.59 -4.51
N VAL A 43 -1.69 10.58 -3.92
CA VAL A 43 -0.32 10.19 -4.31
C VAL A 43 -0.27 9.71 -5.75
N LYS A 44 -1.24 8.90 -6.20
CA LYS A 44 -1.30 8.42 -7.59
C LYS A 44 -1.47 9.56 -8.61
N ALA A 45 -2.13 10.66 -8.23
CA ALA A 45 -2.28 11.83 -9.10
C ALA A 45 -0.96 12.59 -9.31
N GLU A 46 -0.09 12.61 -8.29
CA GLU A 46 1.23 13.27 -8.35
C GLU A 46 2.32 12.36 -8.94
N MET A 47 2.27 11.06 -8.61
CA MET A 47 3.21 10.03 -9.06
C MET A 47 2.41 8.86 -9.64
N PRO A 48 2.21 8.80 -10.96
CA PRO A 48 1.39 7.75 -11.57
C PRO A 48 1.97 6.35 -11.36
N PHE A 49 1.09 5.41 -10.97
CA PHE A 49 1.35 3.96 -10.91
C PHE A 49 0.03 3.20 -11.08
N ASP A 50 0.12 1.92 -11.43
CA ASP A 50 -1.04 1.05 -11.55
C ASP A 50 -1.24 0.17 -10.32
N ILE A 51 -2.50 -0.01 -9.92
CA ILE A 51 -2.88 -0.85 -8.79
C ILE A 51 -3.49 -2.12 -9.39
N ALA A 52 -2.67 -3.17 -9.52
CA ALA A 52 -3.14 -4.45 -10.06
C ALA A 52 -4.01 -5.21 -9.06
N ALA A 53 -3.71 -5.09 -7.77
CA ALA A 53 -4.51 -5.67 -6.69
C ALA A 53 -4.37 -4.86 -5.39
N ALA A 54 -5.41 -4.90 -4.55
CA ALA A 54 -5.42 -4.30 -3.23
C ALA A 54 -6.38 -5.06 -2.31
N VAL A 55 -5.96 -5.29 -1.05
CA VAL A 55 -6.86 -5.76 0.02
C VAL A 55 -6.54 -5.01 1.30
N VAL A 56 -7.59 -4.66 2.04
CA VAL A 56 -7.51 -3.99 3.34
C VAL A 56 -8.07 -4.93 4.39
N LEU A 57 -7.23 -5.33 5.33
CA LEU A 57 -7.57 -6.10 6.52
C LEU A 57 -7.58 -5.16 7.73
N PRO A 58 -8.17 -5.55 8.88
CA PRO A 58 -8.32 -4.65 10.02
C PRO A 58 -7.02 -3.97 10.48
N ASP A 59 -5.88 -4.66 10.46
CA ASP A 59 -4.58 -4.20 10.97
C ASP A 59 -3.46 -4.17 9.91
N HIS A 60 -3.73 -4.53 8.66
CA HIS A 60 -2.74 -4.52 7.60
C HIS A 60 -3.35 -4.44 6.22
N ILE A 61 -2.53 -4.09 5.24
CA ILE A 61 -2.93 -3.95 3.83
C ILE A 61 -1.91 -4.65 2.94
N HIS A 62 -2.42 -5.23 1.85
CA HIS A 62 -1.60 -5.73 0.76
C HIS A 62 -1.91 -4.97 -0.51
N PHE A 63 -0.86 -4.64 -1.25
CA PHE A 63 -0.96 -4.04 -2.58
C PHE A 63 -0.09 -4.78 -3.58
N VAL A 64 -0.52 -4.79 -4.83
CA VAL A 64 0.32 -5.06 -5.99
C VAL A 64 0.31 -3.81 -6.85
N TRP A 65 1.46 -3.13 -6.94
CA TRP A 65 1.63 -1.94 -7.77
C TRP A 65 2.55 -2.23 -8.95
N THR A 66 2.25 -1.65 -10.10
CA THR A 66 3.18 -1.58 -11.24
C THR A 66 3.62 -0.14 -11.38
N LEU A 67 4.93 0.11 -11.31
CA LEU A 67 5.50 1.44 -11.50
C LEU A 67 5.85 1.64 -12.99
N PRO A 68 5.90 2.89 -13.48
CA PRO A 68 6.35 3.19 -14.84
C PRO A 68 7.74 2.65 -15.19
#